data_AF-A0A529KUZ6-F1
#
_entry.id   AF-A0A529KUZ6-F1
#
_cell.length_a   1.000
_cell.length_b   1.000
_cell.length_c   1.000
_cell.angle_alpha   90.00
_cell.angle_beta   90.00
_cell.angle_gamma   90.00
#
_symmetry.space_group_name_H-M   'P 1'
#
loop_
_entity.id
_entity.type
_entity.pdbx_description
1 polymer ?
#
loop_
_entity_poly.entity_id
_entity_poly.type
_entity_poly.pdbx_seq_one_letter_code
_entity_poly.pdbx_strand_id
1 'polypeptide(L)'
;YTQPNEALERGEIDANAFQHKPYLDNQIKTQGYHIVPVGYTGVWPIGLYSKKHGKVADLPEGAVIGLPNDPSNEGRALHVLEHEG
;
A
#
# COMPACT_ATOMS: atom_id res chain seq x y z
N TYR A 1 4.13 5.48 -5.94
CA TYR A 1 3.76 6.79 -5.39
C TYR A 1 4.93 7.38 -4.60
N THR A 2 6.01 7.81 -5.26
CA THR A 2 7.17 8.37 -4.54
C THR A 2 7.09 9.88 -4.36
N GLN A 3 6.36 10.57 -5.25
CA GLN A 3 6.33 12.03 -5.34
C GLN A 3 5.98 12.76 -4.04
N PRO A 4 4.97 12.36 -3.23
CA PRO A 4 4.64 13.14 -2.03
C PRO A 4 5.71 13.12 -0.94
N ASN A 5 6.47 12.02 -0.82
CA ASN A 5 7.59 11.96 0.13
C ASN A 5 8.80 12.73 -0.42
N GLU A 6 9.08 12.61 -1.71
CA GLU A 6 10.16 13.34 -2.36
C GLU A 6 9.95 14.87 -2.29
N ALA A 7 8.71 15.34 -2.50
CA ALA A 7 8.34 16.75 -2.36
C ALA A 7 8.48 17.24 -0.91
N LEU A 8 8.09 16.42 0.08
CA LEU A 8 8.25 16.76 1.50
C LEU A 8 9.72 16.81 1.91
N GLU A 9 10.53 15.82 1.52
CA GLU A 9 11.97 15.81 1.79
C GLU A 9 12.68 17.03 1.19
N ARG A 10 12.25 17.48 -0.01
CA ARG A 10 12.77 18.68 -0.68
C ARG A 10 12.25 20.00 -0.10
N GLY A 11 11.32 19.96 0.86
CA GLY A 11 10.69 21.16 1.43
C GLY A 11 9.74 21.88 0.47
N GLU A 12 9.24 21.21 -0.56
CA GLU A 12 8.26 21.77 -1.51
C GLU A 12 6.84 21.81 -0.92
N ILE A 13 6.58 20.97 0.09
CA ILE A 13 5.34 20.91 0.86
C ILE A 13 5.67 20.77 2.35
N ASP A 14 4.81 21.29 3.22
CA ASP A 14 5.02 21.22 4.68
C ASP A 14 4.59 19.88 5.29
N ALA A 15 3.64 19.19 4.64
CA ALA A 15 3.11 17.90 5.08
C ALA A 15 2.46 17.13 3.92
N ASN A 16 2.37 15.80 4.06
CA ASN A 16 1.54 14.94 3.21
C ASN A 16 0.69 13.98 4.06
N ALA A 17 -0.43 13.50 3.51
CA ALA A 17 -1.38 12.63 4.20
C ALA A 17 -1.95 11.55 3.26
N PHE A 18 -1.09 10.64 2.78
CA PHE A 18 -1.48 9.60 1.79
C PHE A 18 -1.08 8.17 2.18
N GLN A 19 -0.18 8.01 3.15
CA GLN A 19 0.53 6.77 3.42
C GLN A 19 0.22 6.21 4.81
N HIS A 20 0.44 4.91 4.96
CA HIS A 20 0.46 4.25 6.27
C HIS A 20 1.90 4.07 6.77
N LYS A 21 2.05 3.71 8.05
CA LYS A 21 3.37 3.61 8.69
C LYS A 21 4.31 2.60 8.01
N PRO A 22 3.90 1.37 7.66
CA PRO A 22 4.78 0.44 6.95
C PRO A 22 5.32 0.98 5.61
N TYR A 23 4.51 1.74 4.86
CA TYR A 23 4.96 2.39 3.64
C TYR A 23 6.04 3.43 3.91
N LEU A 24 5.80 4.31 4.90
CA LEU A 24 6.76 5.34 5.30
C LEU A 24 8.08 4.72 5.80
N ASP A 25 8.02 3.69 6.65
CA ASP A 25 9.20 2.99 7.16
C ASP A 25 10.04 2.41 6.01
N ASN A 26 9.39 1.82 5.00
CA ASN A 26 10.07 1.30 3.82
C ASN A 26 10.66 2.43 2.95
N GLN A 27 9.98 3.55 2.79
CA GLN A 27 10.50 4.71 2.06
C GLN A 27 11.73 5.31 2.76
N ILE A 28 11.70 5.46 4.08
CA ILE A 28 12.87 5.89 4.87
C ILE A 28 14.03 4.91 4.67
N LYS A 29 13.77 3.60 4.80
CA LYS A 29 14.80 2.56 4.64
C LYS A 29 15.44 2.57 3.24
N THR A 30 14.65 2.80 2.20
CA THR A 30 15.11 2.65 0.80
C THR A 30 15.61 3.94 0.16
N GLN A 31 15.08 5.10 0.58
CA GLN A 31 15.40 6.41 0.00
C GLN A 31 16.20 7.31 0.94
N GLY A 32 16.27 6.98 2.25
CA GLY A 32 17.01 7.78 3.22
C GLY A 32 16.31 9.06 3.66
N TYR A 33 14.98 9.14 3.52
CA TYR A 33 14.20 10.32 3.92
C TYR A 33 14.20 10.55 5.45
N HIS A 34 14.07 11.82 5.84
CA HIS A 34 14.02 12.28 7.23
C HIS A 34 12.61 12.68 7.66
N ILE A 35 11.62 11.96 7.14
CA ILE A 35 10.20 12.22 7.36
C ILE A 35 9.71 11.49 8.61
N VAL A 36 8.95 12.17 9.46
CA VAL A 36 8.36 11.60 10.67
C VAL A 36 6.83 11.67 10.65
N PRO A 37 6.13 10.71 11.26
CA PRO A 37 4.69 10.83 11.44
C PRO A 37 4.36 11.92 12.47
N VAL A 38 3.43 12.81 12.13
CA VAL A 38 2.91 13.85 13.03
C VAL A 38 1.48 13.58 13.53
N GLY A 39 0.83 12.53 13.01
CA GLY A 39 -0.50 12.10 13.41
C GLY A 39 -1.02 10.94 12.56
N TYR A 40 -2.11 10.33 13.01
CA TYR A 40 -2.85 9.31 12.26
C TYR A 40 -4.17 9.91 11.74
N THR A 41 -4.49 9.63 10.48
CA THR A 41 -5.70 10.17 9.83
C THR A 41 -6.86 9.18 9.89
N GLY A 42 -6.76 8.09 9.13
CA GLY A 42 -7.80 7.06 9.03
C GLY A 42 -7.23 5.73 8.56
N VAL A 43 -8.04 4.68 8.70
CA VAL A 43 -7.73 3.35 8.20
C VAL A 43 -8.66 3.02 7.05
N TRP A 44 -8.08 2.72 5.89
CA TRP A 44 -8.81 2.24 4.72
C TRP A 44 -8.55 0.74 4.56
N PRO A 45 -9.57 -0.12 4.77
CA PRO A 45 -9.47 -1.54 4.50
C PRO A 45 -9.08 -1.77 3.04
N ILE A 46 -8.10 -2.64 2.82
CA ILE A 46 -7.79 -3.15 1.49
C ILE A 46 -8.82 -4.24 1.16
N GLY A 47 -9.19 -4.39 -0.11
CA GLY A 47 -10.16 -5.37 -0.56
C GLY A 47 -9.74 -6.04 -1.86
N LEU A 48 -10.34 -7.20 -2.12
CA LEU A 48 -10.28 -7.87 -3.41
C LEU A 48 -11.44 -7.39 -4.28
N TYR A 49 -11.15 -7.10 -5.54
CA TYR A 49 -12.15 -6.60 -6.49
C TYR A 49 -12.06 -7.38 -7.79
N SER A 50 -13.21 -7.72 -8.37
CA SER A 50 -13.31 -8.38 -9.66
C SER A 50 -14.52 -7.88 -10.42
N LYS A 51 -14.39 -7.73 -11.74
CA LYS A 51 -15.52 -7.48 -12.64
C LYS A 51 -16.16 -8.78 -13.14
N LYS A 52 -15.52 -9.93 -12.89
CA LYS A 52 -15.86 -11.23 -13.50
C LYS A 52 -16.35 -12.27 -12.50
N HIS A 53 -15.88 -12.20 -11.25
CA HIS A 53 -16.10 -13.22 -10.21
C HIS A 53 -16.64 -12.55 -8.95
N GLY A 54 -17.62 -13.16 -8.29
CA GLY A 54 -18.29 -12.57 -7.12
C GLY A 54 -17.61 -12.87 -5.79
N LYS A 55 -16.86 -13.96 -5.70
CA LYS A 55 -16.13 -14.42 -4.51
C LYS A 55 -14.84 -15.15 -4.91
N VAL A 56 -13.90 -15.28 -3.97
CA VAL A 56 -12.60 -15.93 -4.19
C VAL A 56 -12.76 -17.39 -4.65
N ALA A 57 -13.74 -18.11 -4.10
CA ALA A 57 -14.04 -19.49 -4.49
C ALA A 57 -14.53 -19.66 -5.95
N ASP A 58 -14.88 -18.57 -6.65
CA ASP A 58 -15.28 -18.62 -8.06
C ASP A 58 -14.08 -18.47 -9.03
N LEU A 59 -12.86 -18.28 -8.50
CA LEU A 59 -11.67 -18.14 -9.33
C LEU A 59 -11.30 -19.50 -9.95
N PRO A 60 -11.11 -19.56 -11.29
CA PRO A 60 -10.66 -20.78 -11.93
C PRO A 60 -9.20 -21.08 -11.58
N GLU A 61 -8.80 -22.34 -11.73
CA GLU A 61 -7.39 -22.71 -11.67
C GLU A 61 -6.59 -21.91 -12.72
N GLY A 62 -5.43 -21.39 -12.31
CA GLY A 62 -4.62 -20.50 -13.14
C GLY A 62 -5.15 -19.06 -13.26
N ALA A 63 -6.09 -18.64 -12.41
CA ALA A 63 -6.50 -17.25 -12.33
C ALA A 63 -5.32 -16.30 -12.07
N VAL A 64 -5.33 -15.14 -12.74
CA VAL A 64 -4.32 -14.09 -12.56
C VAL A 64 -4.86 -13.03 -11.62
N ILE A 65 -4.11 -12.72 -10.56
CA ILE A 65 -4.44 -11.70 -9.57
C ILE A 65 -3.40 -10.58 -9.65
N GLY A 66 -3.87 -9.34 -9.88
CA GLY A 66 -3.01 -8.16 -9.86
C GLY A 66 -2.77 -7.69 -8.43
N LEU A 67 -1.50 -7.43 -8.09
CA LEU A 67 -1.09 -6.96 -6.76
C LEU A 67 -0.42 -5.58 -6.86
N PRO A 68 -0.40 -4.80 -5.76
CA PRO A 68 0.52 -3.68 -5.62
C PRO A 68 1.97 -4.14 -5.78
N ASN A 69 2.85 -3.27 -6.28
CA ASN A 69 4.25 -3.58 -6.55
C ASN A 69 5.23 -2.89 -5.59
N ASP A 70 4.74 -2.22 -4.54
CA ASP A 70 5.58 -1.75 -3.45
C ASP A 70 5.58 -2.78 -2.30
N PRO A 71 6.72 -2.97 -1.60
CA PRO A 71 6.87 -4.07 -0.63
C PRO A 71 5.80 -4.11 0.46
N SER A 72 5.37 -2.95 0.94
CA SER A 72 4.43 -2.86 2.06
C SER A 72 3.00 -3.22 1.64
N ASN A 73 2.56 -2.74 0.48
CA ASN A 73 1.21 -3.01 -0.02
C ASN A 73 1.10 -4.38 -0.70
N GLU A 74 2.17 -4.86 -1.33
CA GLU A 74 2.24 -6.23 -1.85
C GLU A 74 2.07 -7.24 -0.72
N GLY A 75 2.86 -7.11 0.36
CA GLY A 75 2.72 -7.96 1.54
C GLY A 75 1.32 -7.90 2.16
N ARG A 76 0.72 -6.70 2.25
CA ARG A 76 -0.65 -6.53 2.74
C ARG A 76 -1.68 -7.24 1.84
N ALA A 77 -1.50 -7.21 0.52
CA ALA A 77 -2.40 -7.87 -0.43
C ALA A 77 -2.27 -9.40 -0.37
N LEU A 78 -1.04 -9.92 -0.21
CA LEU A 78 -0.80 -11.35 -0.03
C LEU A 78 -1.46 -11.89 1.25
N HIS A 79 -1.40 -11.15 2.37
CA HIS A 79 -2.09 -11.54 3.60
C HIS A 79 -3.62 -11.58 3.46
N VAL A 80 -4.19 -10.71 2.63
CA VAL A 80 -5.65 -10.76 2.36
C VAL A 80 -5.98 -12.01 1.55
N LEU A 81 -5.18 -12.35 0.54
CA LEU A 81 -5.36 -13.58 -0.23
C LEU A 81 -5.21 -14.83 0.64
N GLU A 82 -4.24 -14.83 1.56
CA GLU A 82 -4.05 -15.90 2.54
C GLU A 82 -5.27 -16.06 3.47
N HIS A 83 -5.89 -14.95 3.90
CA HIS A 83 -7.05 -14.99 4.78
C HIS A 83 -8.35 -15.46 4.09
N GLU A 84 -8.49 -15.17 2.79
CA GLU A 84 -9.70 -15.49 2.01
C GLU A 84 -9.65 -16.85 1.29
N GLY A 85 -8.50 -17.53 1.33
CA GLY A 85 -8.29 -18.88 0.77
C GLY A 85 -8.44 -19.98 1.81
#